data_AF-A0A841AAJ3-F1
#
_entry.id   AF-A0A841AAJ3-F1
#
_cell.length_a   1.000
_cell.length_b   1.000
_cell.length_c   1.000
_cell.angle_alpha   90.00
_cell.angle_beta   90.00
_cell.angle_gamma   90.00
#
_symmetry.space_group_name_H-M   'P 1'
#
loop_
_entity.id
_entity.type
_entity.pdbx_description
1 polymer ?
#
loop_
_entity_poly.entity_id
_entity_poly.type
_entity_poly.pdbx_seq_one_letter_code
_entity_poly.pdbx_strand_id
1 'polypeptide(L)'
;MTLPNEQENTMTDEKHENGPETNENPSEAPEPTEASEEPGDGSESTESDTPAVAKLRREAAGHRAKLREAEAERDAVVVQRDALAAAVLGDALRGTGVNAELFATAGRSIEEFVVDGVLDRAAITSAGREVAKKYGVASPAVSRRTGTGAERPPKEAKTWADALGKR
;
A
#
# COMPACT_ATOMS: atom_id res chain seq x y z
N MET A 1 1.73 28.56 -44.05
CA MET A 1 0.97 29.42 -43.11
C MET A 1 -0.25 28.64 -42.66
N THR A 2 -0.63 28.83 -41.38
CA THR A 2 -1.77 28.25 -40.64
C THR A 2 -1.48 26.94 -39.87
N LEU A 3 -1.85 26.98 -38.58
CA LEU A 3 -1.34 26.27 -37.39
C LEU A 3 -2.07 24.95 -37.05
N PRO A 4 -1.51 24.12 -36.14
CA PRO A 4 -2.14 22.90 -35.60
C PRO A 4 -3.30 23.21 -34.65
N ASN A 5 -4.33 22.34 -34.62
CA ASN A 5 -5.42 22.41 -33.66
C ASN A 5 -5.25 21.32 -32.59
N GLU A 6 -4.82 21.74 -31.41
CA GLU A 6 -4.91 21.01 -30.15
C GLU A 6 -6.39 21.00 -29.74
N GLN A 7 -6.97 19.82 -29.53
CA GLN A 7 -8.19 19.71 -28.73
C GLN A 7 -7.91 18.85 -27.51
N GLU A 8 -7.96 19.56 -26.41
CA GLU A 8 -7.73 19.17 -25.04
C GLU A 8 -8.81 18.19 -24.58
N ASN A 9 -8.36 17.09 -23.98
CA ASN A 9 -9.17 16.22 -23.14
C ASN A 9 -9.38 16.93 -21.80
N THR A 10 -10.63 17.30 -21.47
CA THR A 10 -11.03 17.61 -20.09
C THR A 10 -11.90 16.47 -19.57
N MET A 11 -11.28 15.68 -18.69
CA MET A 11 -11.95 14.83 -17.69
C MET A 11 -12.92 15.68 -16.85
N THR A 12 -14.14 15.19 -16.65
CA THR A 12 -14.91 15.51 -15.45
C THR A 12 -15.54 14.24 -14.91
N ASP A 13 -15.04 13.89 -13.74
CA ASP A 13 -15.46 12.86 -12.80
C ASP A 13 -16.73 13.34 -12.09
N GLU A 14 -17.78 12.52 -12.00
CA GLU A 14 -18.82 12.73 -10.99
C GLU A 14 -19.59 11.43 -10.66
N LYS A 15 -19.18 10.83 -9.54
CA LYS A 15 -20.04 10.40 -8.43
C LYS A 15 -20.98 9.19 -8.66
N HIS A 16 -20.45 7.99 -8.41
CA HIS A 16 -21.26 6.85 -7.96
C HIS A 16 -21.26 6.77 -6.43
N GLU A 17 -22.42 7.04 -5.83
CA GLU A 17 -22.75 6.79 -4.43
C GLU A 17 -22.83 5.27 -4.18
N ASN A 18 -22.01 4.77 -3.27
CA ASN A 18 -22.15 3.43 -2.69
C ASN A 18 -21.87 3.54 -1.20
N GLY A 19 -22.93 3.65 -0.41
CA GLY A 19 -22.88 3.45 1.04
C GLY A 19 -23.30 2.01 1.36
N PRO A 20 -22.47 1.23 2.05
CA PRO A 20 -22.96 0.15 2.88
C PRO A 20 -23.10 0.62 4.34
N GLU A 21 -24.29 0.39 4.88
CA GLU A 21 -24.68 0.57 6.28
C GLU A 21 -23.75 -0.23 7.20
N THR A 22 -22.95 0.46 8.01
CA THR A 22 -22.24 -0.17 9.13
C THR A 22 -23.11 -0.13 10.39
N ASN A 23 -23.73 -1.29 10.59
CA ASN A 23 -24.20 -1.89 11.84
C ASN A 23 -23.58 -1.31 13.13
N GLU A 24 -24.44 -0.69 13.95
CA GLU A 24 -24.14 -0.28 15.33
C GLU A 24 -24.04 -1.53 16.23
N ASN A 25 -22.89 -1.72 16.88
CA ASN A 25 -22.84 -2.45 18.14
C ASN A 25 -21.75 -1.82 19.03
N PRO A 26 -22.06 -1.41 20.27
CA PRO A 26 -21.14 -0.65 21.10
C PRO A 26 -20.16 -1.61 21.77
N SER A 27 -18.91 -1.60 21.33
CA SER A 27 -17.83 -2.17 22.12
C SER A 27 -17.29 -1.09 23.04
N GLU A 28 -17.76 -1.14 24.27
CA GLU A 28 -17.25 -0.48 25.46
C GLU A 28 -15.71 -0.60 25.48
N ALA A 29 -15.03 0.48 25.10
CA ALA A 29 -13.61 0.67 25.33
C ALA A 29 -13.47 1.47 26.63
N PRO A 30 -12.60 1.07 27.58
CA PRO A 30 -12.38 1.84 28.78
C PRO A 30 -11.90 3.24 28.39
N GLU A 31 -12.59 4.26 28.91
CA GLU A 31 -12.19 5.65 28.80
C GLU A 31 -10.69 5.77 29.14
N PRO A 32 -9.87 6.42 28.28
CA PRO A 32 -8.60 6.90 28.76
C PRO A 32 -8.94 7.88 29.88
N THR A 33 -8.57 7.53 31.11
CA THR A 33 -8.59 8.46 32.23
C THR A 33 -7.78 9.67 31.79
N GLU A 34 -8.49 10.73 31.38
CA GLU A 34 -7.94 12.06 31.30
C GLU A 34 -7.42 12.34 32.70
N ALA A 35 -6.09 12.29 32.86
CA ALA A 35 -5.46 13.07 33.88
C ALA A 35 -5.83 14.51 33.54
N SER A 36 -6.90 14.97 34.19
CA SER A 36 -7.21 16.38 34.38
C SER A 36 -6.05 16.98 35.18
N GLU A 37 -4.95 17.24 34.49
CA GLU A 37 -4.05 18.30 34.91
C GLU A 37 -4.85 19.59 34.72
N GLU A 38 -5.37 20.12 35.82
CA GLU A 38 -5.77 21.52 35.90
C GLU A 38 -4.68 22.36 35.19
N PRO A 39 -4.99 23.10 34.12
CA PRO A 39 -4.17 24.24 33.81
C PRO A 39 -4.45 25.22 34.94
N GLY A 40 -3.56 25.24 35.93
CA GLY A 40 -3.52 26.27 36.93
C GLY A 40 -3.70 27.62 36.26
N ASP A 41 -4.78 28.30 36.62
CA ASP A 41 -4.99 29.72 36.42
C ASP A 41 -3.74 30.45 36.92
N GLY A 42 -2.93 30.90 35.98
CA GLY A 42 -1.50 31.02 36.20
C GLY A 42 -0.83 31.94 35.20
N SER A 43 -1.31 33.17 35.16
CA SER A 43 -0.64 34.35 34.63
C SER A 43 -0.78 34.58 33.12
N GLU A 44 -1.72 35.47 32.78
CA GLU A 44 -1.49 36.51 31.78
C GLU A 44 -0.25 37.34 32.20
N SER A 45 0.95 36.76 32.10
CA SER A 45 2.18 37.54 32.15
C SER A 45 2.39 38.09 30.75
N THR A 46 1.79 39.25 30.49
CA THR A 46 2.19 40.19 29.43
C THR A 46 3.56 40.80 29.78
N GLU A 47 4.52 39.95 30.12
CA GLU A 47 5.87 40.32 30.45
C GLU A 47 6.67 40.27 29.17
N SER A 48 6.73 41.43 28.51
CA SER A 48 7.59 41.79 27.37
C SER A 48 8.65 40.73 27.08
N ASP A 49 8.30 39.78 26.21
CA ASP A 49 9.17 38.69 25.79
C ASP A 49 10.45 39.33 25.26
N THR A 50 11.56 39.18 25.99
CA THR A 50 12.83 39.70 25.50
C THR A 50 13.10 39.08 24.12
N PRO A 51 13.67 39.81 23.16
CA PRO A 51 13.86 39.32 21.79
C PRO A 51 14.63 37.98 21.74
N ALA A 52 15.42 37.68 22.77
CA ALA A 52 16.09 36.40 22.96
C ALA A 52 15.11 35.23 23.25
N VAL A 53 14.13 35.42 24.13
CA VAL A 53 13.13 34.38 24.45
C VAL A 53 12.22 34.12 23.26
N ALA A 54 11.79 35.17 22.56
CA ALA A 54 11.00 35.04 21.32
C ALA A 54 11.74 34.25 20.24
N LYS A 55 13.06 34.50 20.07
CA LYS A 55 13.92 33.75 19.14
C LYS A 55 14.03 32.27 19.55
N LEU A 56 14.26 31.98 20.83
CA LEU A 56 14.38 30.61 21.33
C LEU A 56 13.07 29.83 21.18
N ARG A 57 11.92 30.47 21.43
CA ARG A 57 10.59 29.89 21.20
C ARG A 57 10.37 29.55 19.73
N ARG A 58 10.80 30.43 18.82
CA ARG A 58 10.72 30.21 17.37
C ARG A 58 11.61 29.04 16.92
N GLU A 59 12.82 28.96 17.43
CA GLU A 59 13.75 27.86 17.15
C GLU A 59 13.19 26.52 17.68
N ALA A 60 12.71 26.49 18.92
CA ALA A 60 12.09 25.31 19.51
C ALA A 60 10.84 24.86 18.72
N ALA A 61 9.99 25.80 18.29
CA ALA A 61 8.85 25.50 17.43
C ALA A 61 9.30 24.93 16.08
N GLY A 62 10.36 25.48 15.48
CA GLY A 62 10.96 24.94 14.25
C GLY A 62 11.50 23.52 14.42
N HIS A 63 12.15 23.21 15.53
CA HIS A 63 12.63 21.86 15.82
C HIS A 63 11.48 20.86 16.02
N ARG A 64 10.42 21.24 16.73
CA ARG A 64 9.21 20.39 16.86
C ARG A 64 8.54 20.14 15.51
N ALA A 65 8.51 21.15 14.64
CA ALA A 65 7.98 20.99 13.29
C ALA A 65 8.81 19.99 12.46
N LYS A 66 10.14 20.16 12.44
CA LYS A 66 11.06 19.26 11.74
C LYS A 66 11.00 17.82 12.25
N LEU A 67 10.81 17.63 13.56
CA LEU A 67 10.69 16.30 14.14
C LEU A 67 9.43 15.59 13.63
N ARG A 68 8.28 16.28 13.65
CA ARG A 68 7.03 15.73 13.11
C ARG A 68 7.12 15.42 11.62
N GLU A 69 7.79 16.28 10.85
CA GLU A 69 8.05 16.05 9.43
C GLU A 69 8.92 14.80 9.20
N ALA A 70 10.01 14.65 9.94
CA ALA A 70 10.88 13.48 9.84
C ALA A 70 10.18 12.17 10.25
N GLU A 71 9.31 12.21 11.27
CA GLU A 71 8.49 11.06 11.66
C GLU A 71 7.50 10.68 10.54
N ALA A 72 6.83 11.67 9.94
CA ALA A 72 5.93 11.43 8.81
C ALA A 72 6.66 10.87 7.59
N GLU A 73 7.85 11.38 7.28
CA GLU A 73 8.70 10.85 6.20
C GLU A 73 9.12 9.40 6.47
N ARG A 74 9.55 9.10 7.70
CA ARG A 74 9.91 7.73 8.10
C ARG A 74 8.72 6.79 7.90
N ASP A 75 7.53 7.19 8.36
CA ASP A 75 6.34 6.34 8.26
C ASP A 75 5.92 6.14 6.80
N ALA A 76 6.03 7.18 5.95
CA ALA A 76 5.80 7.06 4.52
C ALA A 76 6.78 6.08 3.85
N VAL A 77 8.07 6.13 4.21
CA VAL A 77 9.09 5.20 3.70
C VAL A 77 8.81 3.77 4.15
N VAL A 78 8.39 3.57 5.41
CA VAL A 78 8.00 2.24 5.92
C VAL A 78 6.82 1.67 5.11
N VAL A 79 5.78 2.47 4.87
CA VAL A 79 4.63 2.05 4.04
C VAL A 79 5.06 1.69 2.62
N GLN A 80 5.93 2.50 1.99
CA GLN A 80 6.45 2.21 0.65
C GLN A 80 7.28 0.93 0.61
N ARG A 81 8.16 0.74 1.61
CA ARG A 81 8.98 -0.45 1.76
C ARG A 81 8.10 -1.69 1.88
N ASP A 82 7.07 -1.64 2.72
CA ASP A 82 6.19 -2.79 2.98
C ASP A 82 5.35 -3.12 1.74
N ALA A 83 4.86 -2.10 1.02
CA ALA A 83 4.18 -2.30 -0.26
C ALA A 83 5.09 -2.93 -1.32
N LEU A 84 6.35 -2.49 -1.43
CA LEU A 84 7.35 -3.07 -2.32
C LEU A 84 7.69 -4.51 -1.93
N ALA A 85 7.89 -4.78 -0.64
CA ALA A 85 8.16 -6.12 -0.13
C ALA A 85 6.99 -7.07 -0.46
N ALA A 86 5.74 -6.64 -0.25
CA ALA A 86 4.56 -7.40 -0.60
C ALA A 86 4.46 -7.67 -2.12
N ALA A 87 4.76 -6.68 -2.96
CA ALA A 87 4.76 -6.83 -4.41
C ALA A 87 5.83 -7.83 -4.88
N VAL A 88 7.05 -7.74 -4.34
CA VAL A 88 8.15 -8.67 -4.66
C VAL A 88 7.85 -10.08 -4.18
N LEU A 89 7.25 -10.24 -2.99
CA LEU A 89 6.80 -11.54 -2.49
C LEU A 89 5.73 -12.14 -3.41
N GLY A 90 4.74 -11.34 -3.81
CA GLY A 90 3.70 -11.78 -4.75
C GLY A 90 4.27 -12.21 -6.11
N ASP A 91 5.28 -11.50 -6.62
CA ASP A 91 6.00 -11.87 -7.84
C ASP A 91 6.79 -13.18 -7.67
N ALA A 92 7.52 -13.34 -6.56
CA ALA A 92 8.31 -14.54 -6.29
C ALA A 92 7.46 -15.80 -6.03
N LEU A 93 6.24 -15.62 -5.50
CA LEU A 93 5.26 -16.69 -5.31
C LEU A 93 4.46 -16.98 -6.59
N ARG A 94 4.56 -16.15 -7.63
CA ARG A 94 3.87 -16.37 -8.90
C ARG A 94 4.24 -17.75 -9.47
N GLY A 95 3.22 -18.54 -9.76
CA GLY A 95 3.40 -19.90 -10.27
C GLY A 95 3.52 -21.00 -9.21
N THR A 96 3.63 -20.67 -7.92
CA THR A 96 3.54 -21.67 -6.84
C THR A 96 2.09 -22.08 -6.54
N GLY A 97 1.13 -21.17 -6.81
CA GLY A 97 -0.28 -21.31 -6.43
C GLY A 97 -0.59 -20.76 -5.04
N VAL A 98 0.42 -20.32 -4.29
CA VAL A 98 0.29 -19.78 -2.93
C VAL A 98 0.20 -18.26 -2.98
N ASN A 99 -0.75 -17.68 -2.24
CA ASN A 99 -0.82 -16.23 -2.03
C ASN A 99 0.01 -15.82 -0.79
N ALA A 100 0.30 -14.52 -0.64
CA ALA A 100 1.12 -14.03 0.47
C ALA A 100 0.51 -14.34 1.85
N GLU A 101 -0.83 -14.29 1.98
CA GLU A 101 -1.53 -14.62 3.22
C GLU A 101 -1.36 -16.09 3.63
N LEU A 102 -1.47 -17.02 2.69
CA LEU A 102 -1.26 -18.45 2.96
C LEU A 102 0.21 -18.73 3.30
N PHE A 103 1.14 -18.00 2.68
CA PHE A 103 2.55 -18.06 3.02
C PHE A 103 2.81 -17.59 4.46
N ALA A 104 2.20 -16.46 4.87
CA ALA A 104 2.31 -15.92 6.22
C ALA A 104 1.63 -16.82 7.28
N THR A 105 0.43 -17.35 7.00
CA THR A 105 -0.26 -18.29 7.91
C THR A 105 0.48 -19.62 8.06
N ALA A 106 1.33 -19.99 7.10
CA ALA A 106 2.25 -21.11 7.24
C ALA A 106 3.43 -20.83 8.19
N GLY A 107 3.51 -19.61 8.76
CA GLY A 107 4.55 -19.15 9.65
C GLY A 107 5.84 -18.76 8.93
N ARG A 108 5.76 -18.41 7.64
CA ARG A 108 6.90 -17.96 6.85
C ARG A 108 6.87 -16.45 6.69
N SER A 109 7.99 -15.79 6.94
CA SER A 109 8.16 -14.35 6.72
C SER A 109 9.15 -14.04 5.59
N ILE A 110 9.08 -12.85 4.99
CA ILE A 110 9.99 -12.46 3.90
C ILE A 110 11.43 -12.28 4.39
N GLU A 111 11.58 -11.89 5.65
CA GLU A 111 12.86 -11.64 6.33
C GLU A 111 13.71 -12.92 6.45
N GLU A 112 13.08 -14.10 6.53
CA GLU A 112 13.78 -15.40 6.51
C GLU A 112 14.59 -15.62 5.22
N PHE A 113 14.23 -14.93 4.14
CA PHE A 113 14.79 -15.11 2.80
C PHE A 113 15.73 -13.98 2.37
N VAL A 114 16.09 -13.08 3.28
CA VAL A 114 17.05 -12.01 3.00
C VAL A 114 18.45 -12.48 3.38
N VAL A 115 19.33 -12.62 2.39
CA VAL A 115 20.73 -13.03 2.56
C VAL A 115 21.62 -11.89 2.07
N ASP A 116 22.49 -11.37 2.94
CA ASP A 116 23.37 -10.23 2.65
C ASP A 116 22.63 -8.97 2.12
N GLY A 117 21.41 -8.75 2.62
CA GLY A 117 20.56 -7.64 2.18
C GLY A 117 19.90 -7.85 0.82
N VAL A 118 20.05 -9.02 0.20
CA VAL A 118 19.43 -9.39 -1.07
C VAL A 118 18.39 -10.47 -0.83
N LEU A 119 17.23 -10.34 -1.47
CA LEU A 119 16.16 -11.33 -1.36
C LEU A 119 16.45 -12.57 -2.21
N ASP A 120 16.55 -13.74 -1.58
CA ASP A 120 16.67 -15.02 -2.26
C ASP A 120 15.31 -15.48 -2.81
N ARG A 121 15.01 -15.03 -4.04
CA ARG A 121 13.78 -15.39 -4.75
C ARG A 121 13.64 -16.90 -4.95
N ALA A 122 14.74 -17.62 -5.17
CA ALA A 122 14.69 -19.06 -5.41
C ALA A 122 14.26 -19.82 -4.14
N ALA A 123 14.78 -19.39 -2.98
CA ALA A 123 14.37 -19.93 -1.69
C ALA A 123 12.89 -19.63 -1.39
N ILE A 124 12.40 -18.42 -1.69
CA ILE A 124 10.97 -18.08 -1.55
C ILE A 124 10.09 -18.97 -2.42
N THR A 125 10.43 -19.13 -3.71
CA THR A 125 9.66 -19.99 -4.61
C THR A 125 9.67 -21.46 -4.13
N SER A 126 10.80 -21.95 -3.61
CA SER A 126 10.91 -23.30 -3.04
C SER A 126 10.00 -23.45 -1.81
N ALA A 127 10.09 -22.52 -0.86
CA ALA A 127 9.24 -22.50 0.33
C ALA A 127 7.75 -22.40 -0.06
N GLY A 128 7.42 -21.60 -1.08
CA GLY A 128 6.06 -21.49 -1.61
C GLY A 128 5.53 -22.82 -2.13
N ARG A 129 6.36 -23.63 -2.81
CA ARG A 129 5.96 -24.99 -3.25
C ARG A 129 5.77 -25.94 -2.07
N GLU A 130 6.57 -25.84 -1.03
CA GLU A 130 6.40 -26.63 0.19
C GLU A 130 5.09 -26.29 0.91
N VAL A 131 4.77 -24.99 1.02
CA VAL A 131 3.49 -24.52 1.55
C VAL A 131 2.35 -25.03 0.68
N ALA A 132 2.44 -24.91 -0.65
CA ALA A 132 1.42 -25.45 -1.56
C ALA A 132 1.16 -26.94 -1.31
N LYS A 133 2.23 -27.73 -1.18
CA LYS A 133 2.15 -29.17 -0.90
C LYS A 133 1.53 -29.45 0.47
N LYS A 134 1.92 -28.72 1.52
CA LYS A 134 1.42 -28.88 2.89
C LYS A 134 -0.09 -28.62 2.97
N TYR A 135 -0.58 -27.62 2.25
CA TYR A 135 -1.99 -27.21 2.26
C TYR A 135 -2.81 -27.78 1.10
N GLY A 136 -2.23 -28.68 0.29
CA GLY A 136 -2.94 -29.30 -0.84
C GLY A 136 -3.33 -28.34 -1.96
N VAL A 137 -2.65 -27.20 -2.08
CA VAL A 137 -2.91 -26.22 -3.13
C VAL A 137 -2.33 -26.74 -4.44
N ALA A 138 -3.20 -26.92 -5.43
CA ALA A 138 -2.77 -27.33 -6.76
C ALA A 138 -1.91 -26.23 -7.40
N SER A 139 -0.67 -26.56 -7.76
CA SER A 139 0.16 -25.62 -8.52
C SER A 139 -0.50 -25.35 -9.87
N PRO A 140 -0.52 -24.09 -10.34
CA PRO A 140 -1.08 -23.74 -11.64
C PRO A 140 -0.32 -24.53 -12.71
N ALA A 141 -1.03 -25.38 -13.43
CA ALA A 141 -0.44 -26.20 -14.47
C ALA A 141 0.07 -25.30 -15.59
N VAL A 142 1.40 -25.18 -15.74
CA VAL A 142 1.99 -24.55 -16.91
C VAL A 142 1.73 -25.48 -18.09
N SER A 143 0.87 -25.04 -19.02
CA SER A 143 0.60 -25.76 -20.26
C SER A 143 1.91 -25.91 -21.05
N ARG A 144 2.47 -27.14 -21.06
CA ARG A 144 3.68 -27.47 -21.85
C ARG A 144 3.50 -27.24 -23.35
N ARG A 145 2.25 -27.17 -23.83
CA ARG A 145 1.92 -27.09 -25.25
C ARG A 145 2.05 -25.67 -25.81
N THR A 146 1.91 -24.65 -24.97
CA THR A 146 1.92 -23.25 -25.42
C THR A 146 3.15 -22.48 -24.96
N GLY A 147 3.91 -22.97 -23.97
CA GLY A 147 5.06 -22.24 -23.41
C GLY A 147 4.68 -20.95 -22.67
N THR A 148 3.51 -20.39 -22.97
CA THR A 148 2.83 -19.33 -22.23
C THR A 148 1.93 -19.97 -21.18
N GLY A 149 2.05 -19.47 -19.94
CA GLY A 149 1.14 -19.81 -18.83
C GLY A 149 -0.32 -19.56 -19.23
N ALA A 150 -1.25 -20.09 -18.44
CA ALA A 150 -2.68 -20.21 -18.72
C ALA A 150 -3.47 -18.88 -18.89
N GLU A 151 -2.88 -17.82 -19.41
CA GLU A 151 -3.60 -16.76 -20.08
C GLU A 151 -4.05 -17.30 -21.44
N ARG A 152 -5.25 -17.90 -21.44
CA ARG A 152 -5.99 -18.07 -22.68
C ARG A 152 -6.22 -16.63 -23.19
N PRO A 153 -5.63 -16.19 -24.32
CA PRO A 153 -6.04 -14.92 -24.89
C PRO A 153 -7.55 -14.98 -25.08
N PRO A 154 -8.30 -13.89 -24.77
CA PRO A 154 -9.72 -13.86 -25.07
C PRO A 154 -9.88 -14.25 -26.54
N LYS A 155 -10.68 -15.30 -26.80
CA LYS A 155 -10.96 -15.79 -28.16
C LYS A 155 -11.29 -14.56 -29.00
N GLU A 156 -10.37 -14.25 -29.92
CA GLU A 156 -10.49 -13.34 -31.04
C GLU A 156 -11.58 -12.29 -30.86
N ALA A 157 -11.18 -11.09 -30.43
CA ALA A 157 -12.01 -9.91 -30.56
C ALA A 157 -12.55 -9.87 -32.00
N LYS A 158 -13.88 -9.93 -32.14
CA LYS A 158 -14.59 -9.74 -33.41
C LYS A 158 -13.92 -8.60 -34.16
N THR A 159 -13.26 -8.93 -35.26
CA THR A 159 -12.68 -7.91 -36.11
C THR A 159 -13.80 -6.97 -36.56
N TRP A 160 -13.50 -5.69 -36.71
CA TRP A 160 -14.48 -4.68 -37.16
C TRP A 160 -15.14 -5.04 -38.51
N ALA A 161 -14.50 -5.90 -39.31
CA ALA A 161 -15.06 -6.45 -40.54
C ALA A 161 -16.32 -7.31 -40.31
N ASP A 162 -16.39 -7.99 -39.18
CA ASP A 162 -17.53 -8.83 -38.77
C ASP A 162 -18.68 -7.98 -38.20
N ALA A 163 -18.36 -6.80 -37.65
CA ALA A 163 -19.35 -5.83 -37.16
C ALA A 163 -20.03 -5.02 -38.28
N LEU A 164 -19.36 -4.84 -39.43
CA LEU A 164 -19.85 -4.00 -40.54
C LEU A 164 -20.59 -4.76 -41.65
N GLY A 165 -20.80 -6.07 -41.51
CA GLY A 165 -21.74 -6.84 -42.33
C GLY A 165 -21.67 -6.52 -43.83
N LYS A 166 -20.48 -6.64 -44.46
CA LYS A 166 -20.38 -6.52 -45.92
C LYS A 166 -20.97 -7.77 -46.57
N ARG A 167 -22.24 -7.66 -46.96
CA ARG A 167 -22.82 -8.45 -48.06
C ARG A 167 -22.44 -7.83 -49.40
#